data_AF-A0A928KNG8-F1
#
_entry.id   AF-A0A928KNG8-F1
#
_cell.length_a   1.000
_cell.length_b   1.000
_cell.length_c   1.000
_cell.angle_alpha   90.00
_cell.angle_beta   90.00
_cell.angle_gamma   90.00
#
_symmetry.space_group_name_H-M   'P 1'
#
loop_
_entity.id
_entity.type
_entity.pdbx_description
1 polymer ?
#
loop_
_entity_poly.entity_id
_entity_poly.type
_entity_poly.pdbx_seq_one_letter_code
_entity_poly.pdbx_strand_id
1 'polypeptide(L)'
;MKKSKFSFHVDLDMFIPATDKEKEYLVQMRPSSTFFKDGMKRLYKNKVAFVSLIVIILITLSSIILPMVWPYAYETQLGVQPGKPVDASYNNLKPFEYG
;
A
#
# COMPACT_ATOMS: atom_id res chain seq x y z
N MET A 1 -7.53 40.53 38.76
CA MET A 1 -8.31 40.23 40.00
C MET A 1 -8.52 38.72 40.08
N LYS A 2 -8.25 38.06 41.21
CA LYS A 2 -8.40 36.59 41.34
C LYS A 2 -9.89 36.23 41.39
N LYS A 3 -10.45 35.63 40.34
CA LYS A 3 -11.88 35.28 40.27
C LYS A 3 -12.17 33.96 40.99
N SER A 4 -13.28 33.95 41.72
CA SER A 4 -13.80 32.78 42.43
C SER A 4 -14.38 31.78 41.42
N LYS A 5 -14.02 30.50 41.52
CA LYS A 5 -14.45 29.44 40.60
C LYS A 5 -15.96 29.14 40.61
N PHE A 6 -16.68 29.63 41.63
CA PHE A 6 -18.13 29.42 41.81
C PHE A 6 -18.96 30.70 41.67
N SER A 7 -18.35 31.77 41.20
CA SER A 7 -19.04 33.03 40.93
C SER A 7 -19.65 33.00 39.53
N PHE A 8 -20.97 32.94 39.42
CA PHE A 8 -21.71 33.04 38.13
C PHE A 8 -21.73 34.47 37.54
N HIS A 9 -20.92 35.41 38.08
CA HIS A 9 -20.81 36.75 37.53
C HIS A 9 -20.15 36.71 36.14
N VAL A 10 -20.73 37.49 35.22
CA VAL A 10 -20.20 37.64 33.86
C VAL A 10 -18.81 38.25 33.92
N ASP A 11 -17.89 37.62 33.20
CA ASP A 11 -16.50 38.05 33.14
C ASP A 11 -16.34 39.23 32.17
N LEU A 12 -16.20 40.45 32.72
CA LEU A 12 -16.04 41.67 31.93
C LEU A 12 -14.75 41.69 31.08
N ASP A 13 -13.73 40.92 31.44
CA ASP A 13 -12.46 40.88 30.72
C ASP A 13 -12.60 40.15 29.37
N MET A 14 -13.67 39.36 29.21
CA MET A 14 -13.98 38.61 27.99
C MET A 14 -14.59 39.49 26.88
N PHE A 15 -14.92 40.76 27.18
CA PHE A 15 -15.42 41.74 26.21
C PHE A 15 -14.32 42.69 25.69
N ILE A 16 -13.12 42.62 26.26
CA ILE A 16 -11.96 43.37 25.79
C ILE A 16 -11.59 42.84 24.39
N PRO A 17 -11.21 43.69 23.42
CA PRO A 17 -10.80 43.22 22.11
C PRO A 17 -9.70 42.15 22.22
N ALA A 18 -9.91 41.02 21.54
CA ALA A 18 -9.00 39.87 21.56
C ALA A 18 -7.58 40.28 21.13
N THR A 19 -6.59 39.70 21.81
CA THR A 19 -5.17 39.94 21.50
C THR A 19 -4.82 39.30 20.15
N ASP A 20 -3.83 39.83 19.44
CA ASP A 20 -3.43 39.30 18.12
C ASP A 20 -3.17 37.78 18.12
N LYS A 21 -2.64 37.24 19.22
CA LYS A 21 -2.42 35.79 19.42
C LYS A 21 -3.71 34.96 19.49
N GLU A 22 -4.77 35.50 20.08
CA GLU A 22 -6.08 34.83 20.18
C GLU A 22 -6.79 34.86 18.82
N LYS A 23 -6.56 35.94 18.06
CA LYS A 23 -7.03 36.09 16.69
C LYS A 23 -6.35 35.11 15.73
N GLU A 24 -5.05 34.84 15.90
CA GLU A 24 -4.31 33.86 15.09
C GLU A 24 -4.90 32.44 15.21
N TYR A 25 -5.33 32.04 16.40
CA TYR A 25 -5.97 30.73 16.60
C TYR A 25 -7.32 30.62 15.89
N LEU A 26 -8.10 31.71 15.87
CA LEU A 26 -9.37 31.80 15.15
C LEU A 26 -9.22 31.74 13.62
N VAL A 27 -8.05 32.15 13.09
CA VAL A 27 -7.74 32.13 11.65
C VAL A 27 -7.23 30.76 11.19
N GLN A 28 -6.93 29.83 12.10
CA GLN A 28 -6.41 28.52 11.75
C GLN A 28 -7.52 27.63 11.12
N MET A 29 -7.65 27.73 9.80
CA MET A 29 -8.55 26.89 9.02
C MET A 29 -8.09 25.43 9.04
N ARG A 30 -9.05 24.49 9.16
CA ARG A 30 -8.77 23.07 8.98
C ARG A 30 -8.24 22.86 7.54
N PRO A 31 -7.12 22.15 7.34
CA PRO A 31 -6.62 21.90 6.00
C PRO A 31 -7.70 21.16 5.20
N SER A 32 -8.01 21.67 4.00
CA SER A 32 -8.90 20.99 3.06
C SER A 32 -8.27 19.64 2.69
N SER A 33 -9.02 18.56 2.89
CA SER A 33 -8.57 17.20 2.56
C SER A 33 -9.41 16.68 1.40
N THR A 34 -8.75 16.26 0.33
CA THR A 34 -9.38 15.63 -0.83
C THR A 34 -9.84 14.21 -0.48
N PHE A 35 -10.91 13.73 -1.12
CA PHE A 35 -11.40 12.35 -0.97
C PHE A 35 -10.31 11.29 -1.17
N PHE A 36 -9.43 11.48 -2.15
CA PHE A 36 -8.31 10.57 -2.39
C PHE A 36 -7.30 10.55 -1.23
N LYS A 37 -7.02 11.71 -0.63
CA LYS A 37 -6.12 11.82 0.53
C LYS A 37 -6.71 11.10 1.75
N ASP A 38 -8.02 11.20 1.95
CA ASP A 38 -8.70 10.47 3.02
C ASP A 38 -8.76 8.95 2.75
N GLY A 39 -9.00 8.56 1.50
CA GLY A 39 -8.95 7.15 1.06
C GLY A 39 -7.59 6.52 1.29
N MET A 40 -6.52 7.21 0.89
CA MET A 40 -5.14 6.74 1.13
C MET A 40 -4.81 6.68 2.62
N LYS A 41 -5.25 7.66 3.42
CA LYS A 41 -5.05 7.64 4.87
C LYS A 41 -5.72 6.41 5.52
N ARG A 42 -6.91 6.04 5.07
CA ARG A 42 -7.63 4.84 5.54
C ARG A 42 -6.92 3.55 5.11
N LEU A 43 -6.42 3.51 3.87
CA LEU A 43 -5.63 2.39 3.35
C LEU A 43 -4.38 2.14 4.20
N TYR A 44 -3.59 3.18 4.49
CA TYR A 44 -2.38 3.07 5.32
C TYR A 44 -2.68 2.71 6.79
N LYS A 45 -3.84 3.11 7.32
CA LYS A 45 -4.22 2.79 8.70
C LYS A 45 -4.50 1.28 8.88
N ASN A 46 -4.94 0.60 7.83
CA ASN A 46 -5.19 -0.84 7.87
C ASN A 46 -3.94 -1.62 7.42
N LYS A 47 -3.21 -2.15 8.40
CA LYS A 47 -2.00 -2.95 8.15
C LYS A 47 -2.26 -4.16 7.27
N VAL A 48 -3.39 -4.84 7.44
CA VAL A 48 -3.73 -6.05 6.65
C VAL A 48 -3.95 -5.69 5.18
N ALA A 49 -4.74 -4.65 4.91
CA ALA A 49 -5.01 -4.19 3.55
C ALA A 49 -3.71 -3.72 2.86
N PHE A 50 -2.87 -2.97 3.58
CA PHE A 50 -1.60 -2.49 3.04
C PHE A 50 -0.63 -3.64 2.70
N VAL A 51 -0.52 -4.64 3.59
CA VAL A 51 0.32 -5.83 3.34
C VAL A 51 -0.19 -6.62 2.14
N SER A 52 -1.50 -6.84 2.03
CA SER A 52 -2.07 -7.55 0.87
C SER A 52 -1.80 -6.83 -0.45
N LEU A 53 -1.84 -5.50 -0.46
CA LEU A 53 -1.54 -4.69 -1.65
C LEU A 53 -0.06 -4.84 -2.06
N ILE A 54 0.87 -4.87 -1.11
CA ILE A 54 2.29 -5.12 -1.38
C ILE A 54 2.50 -6.51 -1.99
N VAL A 55 1.85 -7.54 -1.44
CA VAL A 55 1.98 -8.92 -1.95
C VAL A 55 1.50 -9.01 -3.40
N ILE A 56 0.38 -8.38 -3.75
CA ILE A 56 -0.13 -8.34 -5.12
C ILE A 56 0.88 -7.69 -6.07
N ILE A 57 1.46 -6.57 -5.66
CA ILE A 57 2.48 -5.87 -6.47
C ILE A 57 3.72 -6.76 -6.66
N LEU A 58 4.18 -7.44 -5.60
CA LEU A 58 5.33 -8.35 -5.68
C LEU A 58 5.07 -9.52 -6.63
N ILE A 59 3.89 -10.14 -6.59
CA ILE A 59 3.53 -11.23 -7.51
C ILE A 59 3.50 -10.73 -8.95
N THR A 60 2.91 -9.55 -9.17
CA THR A 60 2.81 -8.94 -10.51
C THR A 60 4.19 -8.64 -11.09
N LEU A 61 5.10 -8.06 -10.30
CA LEU A 61 6.48 -7.81 -10.72
C LEU A 61 7.24 -9.12 -10.94
N SER A 62 7.05 -10.10 -10.05
CA SER A 62 7.67 -11.42 -10.17
C SER A 62 7.23 -12.12 -11.45
N SER A 63 5.97 -12.01 -11.86
CA SER A 63 5.47 -12.58 -13.12
C SER A 63 6.19 -12.04 -14.36
N ILE A 64 6.75 -10.83 -14.30
CA ILE A 64 7.48 -10.22 -15.42
C ILE A 64 8.97 -10.57 -15.33
N ILE A 65 9.55 -10.53 -14.13
CA ILE A 65 11.00 -10.72 -13.92
C ILE A 65 11.39 -12.20 -13.97
N LEU A 66 10.62 -13.09 -13.34
CA LEU A 66 10.91 -14.52 -13.29
C LEU A 66 11.13 -15.15 -14.67
N PRO A 67 10.25 -14.97 -15.68
CA PRO A 67 10.49 -15.58 -16.99
C PRO A 67 11.72 -15.01 -17.71
N MET A 68 12.17 -13.80 -17.37
CA MET A 68 13.35 -13.20 -17.99
C MET A 68 14.66 -13.73 -17.41
N VAL A 69 14.66 -14.10 -16.13
CA VAL A 69 15.85 -14.56 -15.40
C VAL A 69 15.94 -16.10 -15.34
N TRP A 70 14.85 -16.81 -15.66
CA TRP A 70 14.81 -18.26 -15.57
C TRP A 70 15.73 -18.91 -16.63
N PRO A 71 16.78 -19.65 -16.21
CA PRO A 71 17.80 -20.16 -17.13
C PRO A 71 17.40 -21.47 -17.85
N TYR A 72 16.20 -21.98 -17.62
CA TYR A 72 15.71 -23.18 -18.27
C TYR A 72 14.81 -22.82 -19.45
N ALA A 73 15.28 -23.14 -20.65
CA ALA A 73 14.44 -23.14 -21.84
C ALA A 73 13.58 -24.41 -21.86
N TYR A 74 12.43 -24.34 -22.54
CA TYR A 74 11.54 -25.48 -22.75
C TYR A 74 12.28 -26.70 -23.35
N GLU A 75 13.25 -26.45 -24.24
CA GLU A 75 14.04 -27.51 -24.89
C GLU A 75 14.95 -28.27 -23.92
N THR A 76 15.51 -27.58 -22.92
CA THR A 76 16.28 -28.23 -21.84
C THR A 76 15.38 -29.03 -20.90
N GLN A 77 14.13 -28.62 -20.71
CA GLN A 77 13.17 -29.38 -19.90
C GLN A 77 12.71 -30.67 -20.59
N LEU A 78 12.78 -30.71 -21.92
CA LEU A 78 12.55 -31.90 -22.76
C LEU A 78 13.81 -32.76 -22.98
N GLY A 79 14.95 -32.40 -22.36
CA GLY A 79 16.19 -33.17 -22.47
C GLY A 79 16.87 -33.11 -23.86
N VAL A 80 16.48 -32.16 -24.71
CA VAL A 80 17.03 -32.01 -26.06
C VAL A 80 18.43 -31.42 -25.99
N GLN A 81 19.45 -32.28 -26.19
CA GLN A 81 20.86 -31.88 -26.24
C GLN A 81 21.35 -31.91 -27.70
N PRO A 82 22.05 -30.87 -28.19
CA PRO A 82 22.63 -30.89 -29.53
C PRO A 82 23.57 -32.08 -29.71
N GLY A 83 23.29 -32.94 -30.71
CA GLY A 83 24.12 -34.10 -31.04
C GLY A 83 23.82 -35.38 -30.28
N LYS A 84 22.81 -35.42 -29.40
CA LYS A 84 22.30 -36.68 -28.81
C LYS A 84 20.93 -37.02 -29.42
N PRO A 85 20.64 -38.30 -29.69
CA PRO A 85 19.31 -38.70 -30.13
C PRO A 85 18.30 -38.33 -29.03
N VAL A 86 17.31 -37.53 -29.40
CA VAL A 86 16.18 -37.21 -28.54
C VAL A 86 15.27 -38.43 -28.48
N ASP A 87 14.93 -38.89 -27.29
CA ASP A 87 13.97 -39.98 -27.17
C ASP A 87 12.57 -39.43 -27.55
N ALA A 88 11.99 -39.98 -28.62
CA ALA A 88 10.68 -39.56 -29.13
C ALA A 88 9.53 -39.94 -28.19
N SER A 89 9.84 -40.64 -27.09
CA SER A 89 8.91 -40.97 -26.01
C SER A 89 8.14 -39.73 -25.53
N TYR A 90 8.82 -38.59 -25.30
CA TYR A 90 8.21 -37.34 -24.81
C TYR A 90 7.04 -36.80 -25.66
N ASN A 91 7.04 -37.06 -26.98
CA ASN A 91 6.00 -36.59 -27.91
C ASN A 91 4.83 -37.56 -28.08
N ASN A 92 4.95 -38.81 -27.58
CA ASN A 92 3.96 -39.88 -27.80
C ASN A 92 3.52 -40.58 -26.50
N LEU A 93 3.89 -40.07 -25.32
CA LEU A 93 3.41 -40.63 -24.07
C LEU A 93 1.90 -40.45 -23.95
N LYS A 94 1.23 -41.53 -23.56
CA LYS A 94 -0.18 -41.46 -23.20
C LYS A 94 -0.33 -40.55 -21.97
N PRO A 95 -1.51 -39.95 -21.77
CA PRO A 95 -1.77 -39.17 -20.57
C PRO A 95 -1.38 -39.98 -19.32
N PHE A 96 -0.64 -39.36 -18.39
CA PHE A 96 -0.17 -39.90 -17.12
C PHE A 96 1.04 -40.87 -17.14
N GLU A 97 1.75 -41.02 -18.25
CA GLU A 97 2.97 -41.84 -18.31
C GLU A 97 4.29 -41.04 -18.22
N TYR A 98 4.24 -39.75 -17.91
CA TYR A 98 5.43 -38.89 -17.85
C TYR A 98 6.32 -39.24 -16.64
N GLY A 99 7.53 -39.73 -16.90
CA GLY A 99 8.56 -40.04 -15.91
C GLY A 99 9.97 -39.84 -16.47
#